data_AF-A0A851KA59-F1
#
_entry.id   AF-A0A851KA59-F1
#
_cell.length_a   1.000
_cell.length_b   1.000
_cell.length_c   1.000
_cell.angle_alpha   90.00
_cell.angle_beta   90.00
_cell.angle_gamma   90.00
#
_symmetry.space_group_name_H-M   'P 1'
#
loop_
_entity.id
_entity.type
_entity.pdbx_description
1 polymer ?
#
loop_
_entity_poly.entity_id
_entity_poly.type
_entity_poly.pdbx_seq_one_letter_code
_entity_poly.pdbx_strand_id
1 'polypeptide(L)'
;PYYIDLHQTLFAEVTLQSTAPNLIDTCTASPQPDFGSLTYDLIRSGCNKDDTVVTYPAFENHGRFKFRAFRFLRSFPSVYLQCDVVICDSNTTNSRCARGCISRQKRATSP
;
A
#
# COMPACT_ATOMS: atom_id res chain seq x y z
N PRO A 1 8.58 -0.83 -18.26
CA PRO A 1 7.71 0.24 -17.70
C PRO A 1 6.27 -0.01 -18.16
N TYR A 2 5.28 0.35 -17.33
CA TYR A 2 3.87 0.22 -17.68
C TYR A 2 3.31 1.61 -17.99
N TYR A 3 2.86 1.84 -19.23
CA TYR A 3 2.36 3.13 -19.69
C TYR A 3 0.85 3.21 -19.51
N ILE A 4 0.38 4.32 -18.96
CA ILE A 4 -1.00 4.50 -18.49
C ILE A 4 -1.44 5.94 -18.68
N ASP A 5 -2.74 6.16 -18.83
CA ASP A 5 -3.32 7.51 -18.80
C ASP A 5 -3.70 7.89 -17.37
N LEU A 6 -3.74 9.20 -17.10
CA LEU A 6 -4.21 9.72 -15.82
C LEU A 6 -5.63 9.24 -15.52
N HIS A 7 -5.92 9.02 -14.24
CA HIS A 7 -7.20 8.54 -13.73
C HIS A 7 -7.60 7.12 -14.15
N GLN A 8 -6.83 6.43 -14.98
CA GLN A 8 -7.03 4.99 -15.21
C GLN A 8 -6.85 4.22 -13.91
N THR A 9 -7.68 3.20 -13.70
CA THR A 9 -7.55 2.34 -12.52
C THR A 9 -6.48 1.30 -12.76
N LEU A 10 -5.50 1.25 -11.88
CA LEU A 10 -4.43 0.25 -11.87
C LEU A 10 -4.70 -0.80 -10.82
N PHE A 11 -4.29 -2.03 -11.11
CA PHE A 11 -4.40 -3.17 -10.21
C PHE A 11 -2.99 -3.66 -9.91
N ALA A 12 -2.66 -3.75 -8.62
CA ALA A 12 -1.39 -4.27 -8.14
C ALA A 12 -1.64 -5.54 -7.34
N GLU A 13 -0.82 -6.56 -7.62
CA GLU A 13 -0.87 -7.85 -6.96
C GLU A 13 0.55 -8.26 -6.52
N VAL A 14 0.63 -8.76 -5.30
CA VAL A 14 1.79 -9.48 -4.79
C VAL A 14 1.35 -10.91 -4.52
N THR A 15 2.09 -11.85 -5.08
CA THR A 15 1.85 -13.28 -4.90
C THR A 15 2.98 -13.88 -4.09
N LEU A 16 2.65 -14.48 -2.95
CA LEU A 16 3.61 -15.21 -2.13
C LEU A 16 3.69 -16.66 -2.60
N GLN A 17 4.87 -17.28 -2.54
CA GLN A 17 5.01 -18.72 -2.79
C GLN A 17 4.67 -19.59 -1.56
N SER A 18 4.00 -19.02 -0.56
CA SER A 18 3.62 -19.66 0.70
C SER A 18 2.13 -19.43 0.95
N THR A 19 1.48 -20.37 1.63
CA THR A 19 0.07 -20.26 2.07
C THR A 19 -0.09 -19.42 3.35
N ALA A 20 0.99 -18.80 3.83
CA ALA A 20 0.95 -17.94 5.00
C ALA A 20 0.13 -16.67 4.75
N PRO A 21 -0.69 -16.22 5.74
CA PRO A 21 -1.39 -14.95 5.65
C PRO A 21 -0.45 -13.78 5.40
N ASN A 22 -0.92 -12.79 4.64
CA ASN A 22 -0.15 -11.61 4.31
C ASN A 22 -0.95 -10.32 4.41
N LEU A 23 -0.21 -9.21 4.45
CA LEU A 23 -0.75 -7.86 4.44
C LEU A 23 0.18 -6.95 3.64
N ILE A 24 -0.39 -6.16 2.73
CA ILE A 24 0.29 -4.99 2.16
C ILE A 24 0.25 -3.91 3.23
N ASP A 25 1.35 -3.74 3.95
CA ASP A 25 1.40 -2.87 5.12
C ASP A 25 1.57 -1.40 4.70
N THR A 26 2.55 -1.14 3.85
CA THR A 26 2.84 0.20 3.39
C THR A 26 3.11 0.12 1.90
N CYS A 27 2.53 1.03 1.13
CA CYS A 27 2.92 1.20 -0.27
C CYS A 27 3.02 2.68 -0.58
N THR A 28 4.23 3.09 -0.97
CA THR A 28 4.61 4.47 -1.20
C THR A 28 4.99 4.64 -2.65
N ALA A 29 4.63 5.78 -3.22
CA ALA A 29 4.97 6.17 -4.57
C ALA A 29 5.99 7.31 -4.57
N SER A 30 6.87 7.35 -5.57
CA SER A 30 7.82 8.43 -5.79
C SER A 30 8.00 8.72 -7.28
N PRO A 31 8.29 9.97 -7.69
CA PRO A 31 8.70 10.25 -9.06
C PRO A 31 10.14 9.83 -9.35
N GLN A 32 10.90 9.40 -8.34
CA GLN A 32 12.29 8.99 -8.44
C GLN A 32 12.47 7.54 -7.97
N PRO A 33 13.31 6.74 -8.63
CA PRO A 33 13.48 5.33 -8.29
C PRO A 33 14.21 5.09 -6.96
N ASP A 34 14.94 6.08 -6.45
CA ASP A 34 15.68 6.03 -5.18
C ASP A 34 14.85 6.49 -3.98
N PHE A 35 13.57 6.83 -4.18
CA PHE A 35 12.65 7.26 -3.12
C PHE A 35 13.22 8.39 -2.25
N GLY A 36 13.63 9.49 -2.91
CA GLY A 36 14.05 10.73 -2.25
C GLY A 36 12.94 11.38 -1.38
N SER A 37 13.02 12.69 -1.16
CA SER A 37 12.13 13.37 -0.20
C SER A 37 10.66 13.46 -0.64
N LEU A 38 10.40 13.48 -1.95
CA LEU A 38 9.04 13.57 -2.48
C LEU A 38 8.44 12.17 -2.62
N THR A 39 7.48 11.89 -1.75
CA THR A 39 6.76 10.62 -1.69
C THR A 39 5.27 10.84 -1.51
N TYR A 40 4.49 9.83 -1.89
CA TYR A 40 3.04 9.81 -1.71
C TYR A 40 2.60 8.43 -1.22
N ASP A 41 2.03 8.36 -0.03
CA ASP A 41 1.58 7.09 0.56
C ASP A 41 0.23 6.71 -0.04
N LEU A 42 0.16 5.55 -0.70
CA LEU A 42 -1.11 4.92 -1.12
C LEU A 42 -1.71 4.14 0.05
N ILE A 43 -0.87 3.38 0.74
CA ILE A 43 -1.20 2.58 1.92
C ILE A 43 -0.13 2.84 2.97
N ARG A 44 -0.52 2.97 4.23
CA ARG A 44 0.43 3.07 5.35
C ARG A 44 -0.11 2.41 6.60
N SER A 45 0.70 1.52 7.17
CA SER A 45 0.31 0.73 8.35
C SER A 45 -1.04 0.04 8.16
N GLY A 46 -1.24 -0.56 6.99
CA GLY A 46 -2.43 -1.30 6.56
C GLY A 46 -3.66 -0.41 6.28
N CYS A 47 -3.53 0.91 6.39
CA CYS A 47 -4.61 1.85 6.15
C CYS A 47 -4.46 2.49 4.77
N ASN A 48 -5.55 2.56 4.01
CA ASN A 48 -5.61 3.30 2.76
C ASN A 48 -5.42 4.81 3.07
N LYS A 49 -4.48 5.44 2.37
CA LYS A 49 -4.14 6.86 2.52
C LYS A 49 -4.58 7.68 1.33
N ASP A 50 -4.60 7.06 0.15
CA ASP A 50 -5.25 7.61 -1.02
C ASP A 50 -6.70 7.10 -1.09
N ASP A 51 -7.64 8.01 -1.33
CA ASP A 51 -9.09 7.71 -1.30
C ASP A 51 -9.55 6.83 -2.46
N THR A 52 -8.73 6.69 -3.51
CA THR A 52 -8.98 5.81 -4.64
C THR A 52 -8.48 4.39 -4.40
N VAL A 53 -7.73 4.18 -3.32
CA VAL A 53 -7.22 2.86 -2.96
C VAL A 53 -8.34 1.98 -2.44
N VAL A 54 -8.45 0.80 -3.04
CA VAL A 54 -9.30 -0.28 -2.55
C VAL A 54 -8.45 -1.52 -2.39
N THR A 55 -8.32 -1.97 -1.14
CA THR A 55 -7.65 -3.23 -0.80
C THR A 55 -8.67 -4.36 -0.88
N TYR A 56 -8.25 -5.47 -1.48
CA TYR A 56 -9.07 -6.68 -1.51
C TYR A 56 -8.71 -7.56 -0.32
N PRO A 57 -9.67 -8.29 0.27
CA PRO A 57 -9.36 -9.31 1.26
C PRO A 57 -8.25 -10.23 0.75
N ALA A 58 -7.29 -10.54 1.61
CA ALA A 58 -6.27 -11.53 1.31
C ALA A 58 -6.98 -12.84 0.96
N PHE A 59 -6.76 -13.33 -0.26
CA PHE A 59 -7.26 -14.61 -0.72
C PHE A 59 -6.04 -15.48 -0.97
N GLU A 60 -5.96 -16.60 -0.26
CA GLU A 60 -4.80 -17.48 -0.25
C GLU A 60 -3.50 -16.70 0.04
N ASN A 61 -2.61 -16.66 -0.94
CA ASN A 61 -1.27 -16.10 -0.93
C ASN A 61 -1.16 -14.76 -1.69
N HIS A 62 -2.29 -14.14 -2.04
CA HIS A 62 -2.35 -12.92 -2.86
C HIS A 62 -2.70 -11.67 -2.03
N GLY A 63 -1.80 -10.69 -2.02
CA GLY A 63 -2.06 -9.33 -1.57
C GLY A 63 -2.45 -8.46 -2.76
N ARG A 64 -3.65 -7.89 -2.78
CA ARG A 64 -4.18 -7.15 -3.93
C ARG A 64 -4.78 -5.81 -3.53
N PHE A 65 -4.52 -4.80 -4.34
CA PHE A 65 -5.20 -3.51 -4.24
C PHE A 65 -5.31 -2.85 -5.62
N LYS A 66 -6.24 -1.92 -5.74
CA LYS A 66 -6.34 -1.02 -6.89
C LYS A 66 -6.21 0.43 -6.43
N PHE A 67 -5.81 1.31 -7.34
CA PHE A 67 -5.77 2.76 -7.15
C PHE A 67 -5.89 3.46 -8.51
N ARG A 68 -6.20 4.77 -8.53
CA ARG A 68 -6.21 5.55 -9.77
C ARG A 68 -4.84 6.12 -10.07
N ALA A 69 -4.46 6.05 -11.34
CA ALA A 69 -3.25 6.67 -11.87
C ALA A 69 -3.23 8.17 -11.59
N PHE A 70 -2.07 8.65 -11.13
CA PHE A 70 -1.81 10.05 -10.82
C PHE A 70 -0.41 10.42 -11.31
N ARG A 71 -0.07 11.71 -11.19
CA ARG A 71 1.27 12.22 -11.48
C ARG A 71 1.73 13.18 -10.41
N PHE A 72 3.03 13.26 -10.22
CA PHE A 72 3.64 14.33 -9.44
C PHE A 72 3.71 15.59 -10.31
N LEU A 73 3.19 16.72 -9.80
CA LEU A 73 3.27 18.00 -10.51
C LEU A 73 4.74 18.42 -10.63
N ARG A 74 5.10 18.98 -11.80
CA ARG A 74 6.46 19.49 -12.10
C ARG A 74 7.58 18.45 -11.95
N SER A 75 7.24 17.16 -12.01
CA SER A 75 8.18 16.03 -11.93
C SER A 75 8.17 15.22 -13.23
N PHE A 76 9.10 14.26 -13.34
CA PHE A 76 9.21 13.31 -14.45
C PHE A 76 7.90 12.51 -14.65
N PRO A 77 7.63 12.02 -15.87
CA PRO A 77 6.37 11.33 -16.19
C PRO A 77 6.22 9.95 -15.52
N SER A 78 7.27 9.43 -14.91
CA SER A 78 7.29 8.11 -14.28
C SER A 78 6.91 8.17 -12.80
N VAL A 79 6.21 7.14 -12.35
CA VAL A 79 5.93 6.89 -10.92
C VAL A 79 6.46 5.51 -10.57
N TYR A 80 7.21 5.43 -9.48
CA TYR A 80 7.76 4.20 -8.92
C TYR A 80 6.97 3.84 -7.67
N LEU A 81 6.67 2.55 -7.49
CA LEU A 81 5.99 2.03 -6.31
C LEU A 81 6.96 1.16 -5.53
N GLN A 82 6.96 1.35 -4.21
CA GLN A 82 7.63 0.46 -3.27
C GLN A 82 6.60 0.07 -2.23
N CYS A 83 6.33 -1.24 -2.10
CA CYS A 83 5.40 -1.75 -1.10
C CYS A 83 6.11 -2.72 -0.15
N ASP A 84 5.87 -2.52 1.15
CA ASP A 84 6.25 -3.43 2.22
C ASP A 84 5.12 -4.45 2.43
N VAL A 85 5.48 -5.72 2.30
CA VAL A 85 4.56 -6.86 2.45
C VAL A 85 4.95 -7.64 3.69
N VAL A 86 4.01 -7.77 4.62
CA VAL A 86 4.22 -8.51 5.86
C VAL A 86 3.62 -9.89 5.72
N ILE A 87 4.44 -10.90 6.03
CA ILE A 87 4.02 -12.30 6.11
C ILE A 87 3.82 -12.62 7.59
N CYS A 88 2.68 -13.22 7.94
CA CYS A 88 2.34 -13.55 9.31
C CYS A 88 2.21 -15.05 9.52
N ASP A 89 2.50 -15.48 10.74
CA ASP A 89 2.16 -16.83 11.20
C ASP A 89 0.65 -16.93 11.42
N SER A 90 0.03 -17.96 10.85
CA SER A 90 -1.40 -18.24 10.95
C SER A 90 -1.85 -18.55 12.38
N ASN A 91 -0.94 -18.98 13.25
CA ASN A 91 -1.24 -19.37 14.62
C ASN A 91 -1.26 -18.20 15.60
N THR A 92 -0.79 -17.01 15.20
CA THR A 92 -0.73 -15.83 16.08
C THR A 92 -1.92 -14.90 15.85
N THR A 93 -2.86 -14.91 16.79
CA THR A 93 -4.10 -14.09 16.74
C THR A 93 -3.86 -12.59 16.88
N ASN A 94 -2.74 -12.16 17.47
CA ASN A 94 -2.33 -10.75 17.56
C ASN A 94 -1.23 -10.39 16.54
N SER A 95 -1.15 -11.11 15.43
CA SER A 95 -0.20 -10.84 14.35
C SER A 95 -0.46 -9.47 13.69
N ARG A 96 0.55 -8.93 13.02
CA ARG A 96 0.41 -7.68 12.26
C ARG A 96 -0.73 -7.78 11.23
N CYS A 97 -0.90 -8.93 10.57
CA CYS A 97 -1.95 -9.15 9.58
C CYS A 97 -3.34 -9.13 10.20
N ALA A 98 -3.53 -9.77 11.37
CA ALA A 98 -4.80 -9.76 12.09
C ALA A 98 -5.21 -8.37 12.58
N ARG A 99 -4.23 -7.50 12.87
CA ARG A 99 -4.48 -6.11 13.31
C ARG A 99 -4.96 -5.18 12.20
N GLY A 100 -4.79 -5.54 10.92
CA GLY A 100 -5.29 -4.76 9.78
C GLY A 100 -4.80 -3.30 9.74
N CYS A 101 -5.71 -2.35 9.57
CA CYS A 101 -5.37 -0.91 9.58
C CYS A 101 -5.09 -0.43 11.02
N ILE A 102 -3.89 0.11 11.26
CA ILE A 102 -3.52 0.73 12.54
C ILE A 102 -3.34 2.24 12.32
N SER A 103 -4.40 3.00 12.51
CA SER A 103 -4.32 4.46 12.47
C SER A 103 -3.78 5.02 13.78
N ARG A 104 -2.88 6.01 13.72
CA ARG A 104 -2.50 6.80 14.90
C ARG A 104 -3.72 7.60 15.36
N GLN A 105 -4.28 7.28 16.53
CA GLN A 105 -5.31 8.14 17.11
C GLN A 105 -4.71 9.51 17.45
N LYS A 106 -5.47 10.59 17.22
CA LYS A 106 -5.07 11.92 17.68
C LYS A 106 -4.89 11.84 19.19
N ARG A 107 -3.73 12.28 19.71
CA ARG A 107 -3.55 12.41 21.16
C ARG A 107 -4.63 13.36 21.66
N ALA A 108 -5.41 12.94 22.65
CA ALA A 108 -6.29 13.86 23.35
C ALA A 108 -5.40 14.94 23.98
N THR A 109 -5.54 16.18 23.55
CA THR A 109 -5.10 17.31 24.35
C THR A 109 -6.11 17.42 25.48
N SER A 110 -5.69 17.12 26.71
CA SER A 110 -6.51 17.38 27.89
C SER A 110 -6.95 18.86 27.89
N PRO A 111 -8.18 19.17 28.34
CA PRO A 111 -8.66 20.55 28.44
C PRO A 111 -7.77 21.44 29.31
#